data_AF-A0A371PYL9-F1
#
_entry.id   AF-A0A371PYL9-F1
#
_cell.length_a   1.000
_cell.length_b   1.000
_cell.length_c   1.000
_cell.angle_alpha   90.00
_cell.angle_beta   90.00
_cell.angle_gamma   90.00
#
_symmetry.space_group_name_H-M   'P 1'
#
loop_
_entity.id
_entity.type
_entity.pdbx_description
1 polymer ?
#
loop_
_entity_poly.entity_id
_entity_poly.type
_entity_poly.pdbx_seq_one_letter_code
_entity_poly.pdbx_strand_id
1 'polypeptide(L)'
;MGFNPDDIVTVEPNCAGWFAPCTRDITRHQLGQLLLSFDDMASGTQDRVPDHAQIWPSPEAAYVSAPSIDDELDWLNLTANASYDEDLDRDWYLRNAAALDRIALGESTSERACPDEAEATAVLLLDLDQVSRDYDPRAYVRQQYALWRTAQGTGPEPSRS
;
A
#
# COMPACT_ATOMS: atom_id res chain seq x y z
N MET A 1 -19.93 -48.07 -2.08
CA MET A 1 -19.79 -46.96 -3.06
C MET A 1 -19.11 -47.52 -4.30
N GLY A 2 -19.83 -47.68 -5.41
CA GLY A 2 -19.23 -48.01 -6.70
C GLY A 2 -19.02 -46.72 -7.49
N PHE A 3 -17.77 -46.32 -7.70
CA PHE A 3 -17.46 -45.24 -8.63
C PHE A 3 -17.51 -45.83 -10.04
N ASN A 4 -18.25 -45.19 -10.96
CA ASN A 4 -18.27 -45.61 -12.35
C ASN A 4 -16.94 -45.20 -13.01
N PRO A 5 -16.12 -46.15 -13.52
CA PRO A 5 -14.85 -45.81 -14.18
C PRO A 5 -15.04 -44.94 -15.42
N ASP A 6 -16.20 -44.97 -16.07
CA ASP A 6 -16.51 -44.11 -17.24
C ASP A 6 -16.71 -42.63 -16.87
N ASP A 7 -16.77 -42.32 -15.58
CA ASP A 7 -16.85 -40.95 -15.06
C ASP A 7 -15.51 -40.43 -14.57
N ILE A 8 -14.41 -41.17 -14.76
CA ILE A 8 -13.05 -40.71 -14.43
C ILE A 8 -12.42 -40.07 -15.67
N VAL A 9 -11.86 -38.88 -15.49
CA VAL A 9 -11.16 -38.10 -16.51
C VAL A 9 -9.76 -37.76 -16.00
N THR A 10 -8.77 -37.94 -16.85
CA THR A 10 -7.38 -37.57 -16.57
C THR A 10 -7.17 -36.10 -16.96
N VAL A 11 -6.70 -35.29 -16.03
CA VAL A 11 -6.41 -33.87 -16.26
C VAL A 11 -4.91 -33.63 -16.10
N GLU A 12 -4.33 -32.88 -17.04
CA GLU A 12 -2.95 -32.44 -17.02
C GLU A 12 -2.90 -30.90 -17.04
N PRO A 13 -2.89 -30.24 -15.87
CA PRO A 13 -2.72 -28.80 -15.80
C PRO A 13 -1.26 -28.44 -16.11
N ASN A 14 -1.06 -27.61 -17.13
CA ASN A 14 0.24 -27.10 -17.54
C ASN A 14 0.28 -25.58 -17.31
N CYS A 15 0.71 -25.17 -16.12
CA CYS A 15 0.85 -23.77 -15.73
C CYS A 15 2.31 -23.30 -15.86
N ALA A 16 2.51 -22.09 -16.38
CA ALA A 16 3.85 -21.50 -16.49
C ALA A 16 4.51 -21.35 -15.11
N GLY A 17 5.74 -21.84 -14.96
CA GLY A 17 6.51 -21.77 -13.71
C GLY A 17 6.46 -23.04 -12.84
N TRP A 18 5.71 -24.07 -13.23
CA TRP A 18 5.73 -25.36 -12.54
C TRP A 18 6.81 -26.28 -13.14
N PHE A 19 7.57 -26.97 -12.28
CA PHE A 19 8.74 -27.73 -12.69
C PHE A 19 8.43 -29.07 -13.40
N ALA A 20 7.16 -29.53 -13.38
CA ALA A 20 6.67 -30.65 -14.20
C ALA A 20 5.12 -30.67 -14.27
N PRO A 21 4.52 -31.15 -15.37
CA PRO A 21 3.08 -31.38 -15.44
C PRO A 21 2.67 -32.46 -14.44
N CYS A 22 1.59 -32.21 -13.68
CA CYS A 22 1.09 -33.16 -12.69
C CYS A 22 -0.23 -33.79 -13.18
N THR A 23 -0.15 -35.01 -13.71
CA THR A 23 -1.33 -35.75 -14.16
C THR A 23 -2.15 -36.23 -12.95
N ARG A 24 -3.45 -35.96 -12.92
CA ARG A 24 -4.37 -36.48 -11.90
C ARG A 24 -5.66 -37.01 -12.53
N ASP A 25 -6.05 -38.18 -12.08
CA ASP A 25 -7.36 -38.76 -12.38
C ASP A 25 -8.39 -38.21 -11.40
N ILE A 26 -9.45 -37.61 -11.94
CA ILE A 26 -10.55 -37.04 -11.17
C ILE A 26 -11.88 -37.50 -11.74
N THR A 27 -12.94 -37.47 -10.95
CA THR A 27 -14.29 -37.74 -11.45
C THR A 27 -14.82 -36.55 -12.28
N ARG A 28 -15.79 -36.79 -13.17
CA ARG A 28 -16.51 -35.73 -13.90
C ARG A 28 -17.14 -34.70 -12.96
N HIS A 29 -17.63 -35.16 -11.81
CA HIS A 29 -18.16 -34.26 -10.79
C HIS A 29 -17.07 -33.33 -10.22
N GLN A 30 -15.89 -33.89 -9.89
CA GLN A 30 -14.73 -33.11 -9.43
C GLN A 30 -14.18 -32.19 -10.52
N LEU A 31 -14.19 -32.61 -11.79
CA LEU A 31 -13.87 -31.73 -12.92
C LEU A 31 -14.84 -30.55 -12.97
N GLY A 32 -16.14 -30.79 -12.82
CA GLY A 32 -17.15 -29.72 -12.76
C GLY A 32 -16.89 -28.72 -11.63
N GLN A 33 -16.52 -29.20 -10.43
CA GLN A 33 -16.14 -28.34 -9.31
C GLN A 33 -14.87 -27.53 -9.58
N LEU A 34 -13.87 -28.13 -10.23
CA LEU A 34 -12.64 -27.42 -10.62
C LEU A 34 -12.90 -26.33 -11.66
N LEU A 35 -13.72 -26.62 -12.68
CA LEU A 35 -14.07 -25.64 -13.70
C LEU A 35 -14.88 -24.48 -13.10
N LEU A 36 -15.82 -24.77 -12.19
CA LEU A 36 -16.53 -23.72 -11.44
C LEU A 36 -15.56 -22.88 -10.58
N SER A 37 -14.60 -23.52 -9.91
CA SER A 37 -13.58 -22.79 -9.15
C SER A 37 -12.70 -21.92 -10.04
N PHE A 38 -12.34 -22.37 -11.25
CA PHE A 38 -11.61 -21.55 -12.21
C PHE A 38 -12.47 -20.41 -12.77
N ASP A 39 -13.77 -20.63 -12.98
CA ASP A 39 -14.72 -19.60 -13.41
C ASP A 39 -14.95 -18.55 -12.31
N ASP A 40 -15.02 -18.96 -11.04
CA ASP A 40 -15.06 -18.06 -9.88
C ASP A 40 -13.74 -17.27 -9.73
N MET A 41 -12.59 -17.91 -9.96
CA MET A 41 -11.29 -17.21 -9.96
C MET A 41 -11.15 -16.25 -11.15
N ALA A 42 -11.66 -16.61 -12.32
CA ALA A 42 -11.72 -15.73 -13.50
C ALA A 42 -12.73 -14.58 -13.30
N SER A 43 -13.85 -14.86 -12.64
CA SER A 43 -14.83 -13.85 -12.22
C SER A 43 -14.27 -12.91 -11.15
N GLY A 44 -13.35 -13.39 -10.32
CA GLY A 44 -12.55 -12.56 -9.40
C GLY A 44 -11.60 -11.57 -10.10
N THR A 45 -11.31 -11.78 -11.38
CA THR A 45 -10.47 -10.87 -12.18
C THR A 45 -11.24 -9.91 -13.08
N GLN A 46 -12.58 -9.96 -13.11
CA GLN A 46 -13.35 -9.20 -14.10
C GLN A 46 -14.72 -8.72 -13.61
N ASP A 47 -14.80 -8.12 -12.41
CA ASP A 47 -15.62 -6.91 -12.15
C ASP A 47 -15.45 -6.40 -10.70
N ARG A 48 -14.22 -6.24 -10.23
CA ARG A 48 -13.98 -5.11 -9.34
C ARG A 48 -13.69 -3.91 -10.22
N VAL A 49 -14.75 -3.25 -10.69
CA VAL A 49 -14.68 -1.79 -10.73
C VAL A 49 -14.29 -1.41 -9.29
N PRO A 50 -13.10 -0.85 -9.02
CA PRO A 50 -12.91 -0.22 -7.74
C PRO A 50 -13.92 0.93 -7.75
N ASP A 51 -15.02 0.78 -7.01
CA ASP A 51 -16.11 1.77 -6.87
C ASP A 51 -15.66 3.06 -6.14
N HIS A 52 -14.34 3.20 -6.04
CA HIS A 52 -13.55 4.38 -5.72
C HIS A 52 -12.18 4.02 -6.28
N ALA A 53 -11.92 4.34 -7.55
CA ALA A 53 -10.55 4.63 -7.94
C ALA A 53 -10.12 5.74 -6.99
N GLN A 54 -9.43 5.37 -5.90
CA GLN A 54 -9.03 6.31 -4.86
C GLN A 54 -8.27 7.41 -5.59
N ILE A 55 -8.90 8.58 -5.72
CA ILE A 55 -8.30 9.70 -6.42
C ILE A 55 -7.22 10.20 -5.48
N TRP A 56 -6.02 9.66 -5.66
CA TRP A 56 -4.86 10.07 -4.91
C TRP A 56 -4.54 11.52 -5.27
N PRO A 57 -4.23 12.37 -4.29
CA PRO A 57 -3.79 13.72 -4.59
C PRO A 57 -2.49 13.66 -5.40
N SER A 58 -2.33 14.60 -6.34
CA SER A 58 -1.02 14.79 -6.98
C SER A 58 -0.01 15.26 -5.92
N PRO A 59 1.30 15.04 -6.13
CA PRO A 59 2.32 15.53 -5.20
C PRO A 59 2.20 17.03 -4.94
N GLU A 60 1.93 17.82 -5.98
CA GLU A 60 1.78 19.27 -5.87
C GLU A 60 0.58 19.63 -4.99
N ALA A 61 -0.55 18.93 -5.17
CA ALA A 61 -1.74 19.14 -4.35
C ALA A 61 -1.52 18.73 -2.88
N ALA A 62 -0.79 17.63 -2.64
CA ALA A 62 -0.55 17.12 -1.30
C ALA A 62 0.39 18.02 -0.48
N TYR A 63 1.38 18.63 -1.13
CA TYR A 63 2.43 19.40 -0.48
C TYR A 63 2.32 20.91 -0.63
N VAL A 64 1.25 21.43 -1.26
CA VAL A 64 1.03 22.87 -1.46
C VAL A 64 1.15 23.72 -0.18
N SER A 65 0.80 23.14 0.97
CA SER A 65 0.84 23.80 2.27
C SER A 65 1.98 23.31 3.17
N ALA A 66 2.89 22.50 2.64
CA ALA A 66 3.97 21.94 3.41
C ALA A 66 5.02 23.02 3.76
N PRO A 67 5.67 22.94 4.94
CA PRO A 67 6.83 23.76 5.26
C PRO A 67 7.97 23.53 4.25
N SER A 68 8.99 24.41 4.28
CA SER A 68 10.21 24.19 3.50
C SER A 68 10.85 22.84 3.88
N ILE A 69 11.50 22.19 2.92
CA ILE A 69 12.11 20.88 3.18
C ILE A 69 13.20 20.96 4.25
N ASP A 70 13.94 22.07 4.31
CA ASP A 70 14.99 22.28 5.32
C ASP A 70 14.39 22.42 6.73
N ASP A 71 13.32 23.21 6.91
CA ASP A 71 12.63 23.33 8.20
C ASP A 71 12.05 21.99 8.66
N GLU A 72 11.54 21.19 7.71
CA GLU A 72 10.96 19.88 8.00
C GLU A 72 12.05 18.90 8.46
N LEU A 73 13.19 18.87 7.79
CA LEU A 73 14.34 18.03 8.16
C LEU A 73 14.93 18.43 9.51
N ASP A 74 15.05 19.73 9.79
CA ASP A 74 15.52 20.23 11.08
C ASP A 74 14.56 19.81 12.21
N TRP A 75 13.25 19.95 12.00
CA TRP A 75 12.27 19.47 12.98
C TRP A 75 12.38 17.95 13.20
N LEU A 76 12.46 17.16 12.13
CA LEU A 76 12.57 15.70 12.22
C LEU A 76 13.81 15.27 13.01
N ASN A 77 14.96 15.89 12.74
CA ASN A 77 16.22 15.61 13.43
C ASN A 77 16.14 16.02 14.92
N LEU A 78 15.58 17.20 15.22
CA LEU A 78 15.42 17.66 16.60
C LEU A 78 14.49 16.74 17.40
N THR A 79 13.35 16.36 16.84
CA THR A 79 12.40 15.45 17.49
C THR A 79 13.01 14.08 17.72
N ALA A 80 13.65 13.48 16.71
CA ALA A 80 14.30 12.18 16.85
C ALA A 80 15.43 12.17 17.90
N ASN A 81 16.19 13.26 18.00
CA ASN A 81 17.25 13.40 19.01
C ASN A 81 16.68 13.60 20.43
N ALA A 82 15.50 14.19 20.56
CA ALA A 82 14.85 14.40 21.85
C ALA A 82 14.19 13.13 22.41
N SER A 83 13.79 12.19 21.54
CA SER A 83 13.07 10.96 21.88
C SER A 83 13.99 9.75 22.09
N TYR A 84 15.17 9.93 22.69
CA TYR A 84 16.24 8.92 22.76
C TYR A 84 15.82 7.55 23.33
N ASP A 85 14.77 7.49 24.14
CA ASP A 85 14.22 6.27 24.77
C ASP A 85 12.69 6.09 24.54
N GLU A 86 12.06 6.94 23.72
CA GLU A 86 10.61 6.90 23.46
C GLU A 86 10.32 6.60 22.00
N ASP A 87 9.31 5.74 21.75
CA ASP A 87 8.82 5.50 20.40
C ASP A 87 8.29 6.80 19.81
N LEU A 88 8.68 7.09 18.57
CA LEU A 88 8.20 8.25 17.84
C LEU A 88 6.72 8.11 17.49
N ASP A 89 5.97 9.20 17.59
CA ASP A 89 4.56 9.20 17.25
C ASP A 89 4.32 9.01 15.75
N ARG A 90 3.12 8.54 15.39
CA ARG A 90 2.67 8.42 13.99
C ARG A 90 2.92 9.68 13.17
N ASP A 91 2.70 10.86 13.75
CA ASP A 91 2.89 12.14 13.09
C ASP A 91 4.36 12.35 12.65
N TRP A 92 5.32 11.89 13.46
CA TRP A 92 6.72 11.93 13.07
C TRP A 92 6.97 11.01 11.87
N TYR A 93 6.46 9.78 11.90
CA TYR A 93 6.62 8.83 10.78
C TYR A 93 5.97 9.34 9.49
N LEU A 94 4.77 9.94 9.57
CA LEU A 94 4.09 10.53 8.43
C LEU A 94 4.88 11.70 7.84
N ARG A 95 5.39 12.59 8.69
CA ARG A 95 6.19 13.75 8.27
C ARG A 95 7.53 13.33 7.68
N ASN A 96 8.17 12.31 8.26
CA ASN A 96 9.40 11.73 7.72
C ASN A 96 9.18 11.11 6.33
N ALA A 97 8.12 10.31 6.17
CA ALA A 97 7.77 9.72 4.87
C ALA A 97 7.46 10.80 3.82
N ALA A 98 6.74 11.85 4.20
CA ALA A 98 6.43 12.97 3.32
C ALA A 98 7.68 13.78 2.91
N ALA A 99 8.62 14.00 3.83
CA ALA A 99 9.87 14.68 3.53
C ALA A 99 10.71 13.86 2.53
N LEU A 100 10.85 12.55 2.73
CA LEU A 100 11.58 11.69 1.81
C LEU A 100 10.91 11.57 0.44
N ASP A 101 9.57 11.55 0.37
CA ASP A 101 8.83 11.60 -0.90
C ASP A 101 9.16 12.88 -1.69
N ARG A 102 9.17 14.04 -1.03
CA ARG A 102 9.50 15.34 -1.62
C ARG A 102 10.95 15.42 -2.10
N ILE A 103 11.91 14.89 -1.32
CA ILE A 103 13.31 14.81 -1.75
C ILE A 103 13.46 13.89 -2.97
N ALA A 104 12.77 12.74 -2.99
CA ALA A 104 12.76 11.84 -4.15
C ALA A 104 12.12 12.46 -5.40
N LEU A 105 11.24 13.46 -5.24
CA LEU A 105 10.68 14.27 -6.32
C LEU A 105 11.62 15.42 -6.77
N GLY A 106 12.77 15.59 -6.11
CA GLY A 106 13.81 16.55 -6.47
C GLY A 106 13.68 17.91 -5.78
N GLU A 107 12.90 18.02 -4.70
CA GLU A 107 12.75 19.29 -3.96
C GLU A 107 14.01 19.66 -3.15
N SER A 108 14.93 18.71 -2.94
CA SER A 108 16.25 18.94 -2.33
C SER A 108 17.32 18.12 -3.04
N THR A 109 18.56 18.61 -3.04
CA THR A 109 19.75 17.86 -3.49
C THR A 109 20.35 17.00 -2.38
N SER A 110 19.64 16.82 -1.28
CA SER A 110 20.08 16.00 -0.15
C SER A 110 20.35 14.56 -0.60
N GLU A 111 21.53 14.03 -0.27
CA GLU A 111 21.90 12.63 -0.54
C GLU A 111 21.08 11.62 0.30
N ARG A 112 20.23 12.12 1.22
CA ARG A 112 19.41 11.34 2.16
C ARG A 112 18.18 10.63 1.58
N ALA A 113 17.85 10.79 0.32
CA ALA A 113 16.69 10.07 -0.23
C ALA A 113 16.94 9.61 -1.66
N CYS A 114 17.28 8.33 -1.79
CA CYS A 114 17.04 7.60 -3.03
C CYS A 114 15.52 7.31 -3.12
N PRO A 115 14.91 7.19 -4.32
CA PRO A 115 13.52 6.76 -4.46
C PRO A 115 13.16 5.50 -3.64
N ASP A 116 14.10 4.58 -3.48
CA ASP A 116 13.93 3.35 -2.68
C ASP A 116 13.73 3.63 -1.17
N GLU A 117 14.36 4.68 -0.63
CA GLU A 117 14.25 5.04 0.78
C GLU A 117 12.90 5.72 1.07
N ALA A 118 12.43 6.54 0.13
CA ALA A 118 11.09 7.11 0.17
C ALA A 118 10.02 6.00 0.12
N GLU A 119 10.21 5.01 -0.75
CA GLU A 119 9.32 3.84 -0.86
C GLU A 119 9.33 3.01 0.44
N ALA A 120 10.50 2.66 0.96
CA ALA A 120 10.62 1.85 2.18
C ALA A 120 9.98 2.55 3.39
N THR A 121 10.17 3.86 3.52
CA THR A 121 9.55 4.64 4.61
C THR A 121 8.03 4.74 4.44
N ALA A 122 7.54 4.84 3.20
CA ALA A 122 6.11 4.83 2.92
C ALA A 122 5.46 3.47 3.25
N VAL A 123 6.16 2.35 2.95
CA VAL A 123 5.71 1.01 3.36
C VAL A 123 5.68 0.87 4.88
N LEU A 124 6.67 1.42 5.59
CA LEU A 124 6.69 1.42 7.05
C LEU A 124 5.46 2.15 7.62
N LEU A 125 5.03 3.25 7.01
CA LEU A 125 3.81 3.95 7.42
C LEU A 125 2.56 3.10 7.18
N LEU A 126 2.45 2.41 6.04
CA LEU A 126 1.35 1.48 5.78
C LEU A 126 1.27 0.37 6.83
N ASP A 127 2.42 -0.19 7.21
CA ASP A 127 2.52 -1.22 8.25
C ASP A 127 2.10 -0.67 9.62
N LEU A 128 2.55 0.53 9.97
CA LEU A 128 2.19 1.23 11.21
C LEU A 128 0.67 1.44 11.29
N ASP A 129 0.06 1.82 10.17
CA ASP A 129 -1.38 2.07 10.06
C ASP A 129 -2.20 0.79 9.83
N GLN A 130 -1.54 -0.37 9.71
CA GLN A 130 -2.14 -1.69 9.45
C GLN A 130 -3.03 -1.69 8.19
N VAL A 131 -2.57 -0.99 7.16
CA VAL A 131 -3.26 -0.85 5.88
C VAL A 131 -2.70 -1.86 4.87
N SER A 132 -3.52 -2.29 3.89
CA SER A 132 -3.06 -3.23 2.87
C SER A 132 -1.82 -2.72 2.13
N ARG A 133 -0.86 -3.62 1.89
CA ARG A 133 0.32 -3.34 1.05
C ARG A 133 0.01 -3.29 -0.44
N ASP A 134 -1.24 -3.53 -0.84
CA ASP A 134 -1.70 -3.42 -2.23
C ASP A 134 -1.88 -1.96 -2.68
N TYR A 135 -1.82 -0.99 -1.77
CA TYR A 135 -1.83 0.43 -2.13
C TYR A 135 -0.46 0.90 -2.63
N ASP A 136 -0.46 1.92 -3.48
CA ASP A 136 0.75 2.70 -3.78
C ASP A 136 1.20 3.41 -2.49
N PRO A 137 2.35 3.05 -1.90
CA PRO A 137 2.75 3.56 -0.60
C PRO A 137 2.97 5.08 -0.62
N ARG A 138 3.55 5.61 -1.70
CA ARG A 138 3.83 7.05 -1.82
C ARG A 138 2.55 7.84 -2.02
N ALA A 139 1.59 7.30 -2.77
CA ALA A 139 0.26 7.88 -2.92
C ALA A 139 -0.50 7.89 -1.58
N TYR A 140 -0.35 6.83 -0.78
CA TYR A 140 -0.91 6.76 0.57
C TYR A 140 -0.33 7.86 1.48
N VAL A 141 1.00 8.02 1.52
CA VAL A 141 1.68 9.08 2.28
C VAL A 141 1.13 10.47 1.90
N ARG A 142 1.01 10.75 0.60
CA ARG A 142 0.49 12.05 0.11
C ARG A 142 -0.93 12.31 0.59
N GLN A 143 -1.81 11.32 0.53
CA GLN A 143 -3.17 11.44 1.04
C GLN A 143 -3.18 11.69 2.56
N GLN A 144 -2.46 10.87 3.33
CA GLN A 144 -2.43 11.01 4.78
C GLN A 144 -1.83 12.35 5.21
N TYR A 145 -0.80 12.83 4.52
CA TYR A 145 -0.18 14.12 4.81
C TYR A 145 -1.16 15.27 4.53
N ALA A 146 -1.87 15.23 3.39
CA ALA A 146 -2.87 16.24 3.06
C ALA A 146 -4.00 16.29 4.11
N LEU A 147 -4.52 15.13 4.52
CA LEU A 147 -5.54 15.03 5.56
C LEU A 147 -5.03 15.58 6.90
N TRP A 148 -3.83 15.17 7.32
CA TRP A 148 -3.20 15.65 8.54
C TRP A 148 -3.03 17.18 8.54
N ARG A 149 -2.53 17.77 7.44
CA ARG A 149 -2.40 19.23 7.33
C ARG A 149 -3.74 19.95 7.45
N THR A 150 -4.80 19.41 6.85
CA THR A 150 -6.14 20.00 6.99
C THR A 150 -6.64 19.95 8.44
N ALA A 151 -6.41 18.85 9.15
CA ALA A 151 -6.80 18.70 10.55
C ALA A 151 -6.06 19.67 11.47
N GLN A 152 -4.77 19.93 11.22
CA GLN A 152 -3.96 20.89 11.98
C GLN A 152 -4.38 22.34 11.76
N GLY A 153 -4.92 22.68 10.57
CA GLY A 153 -5.48 24.00 10.27
C GLY A 153 -6.85 24.25 10.90
N THR A 154 -7.56 23.19 11.30
CA THR A 154 -8.89 23.23 11.95
C THR A 154 -8.80 23.08 13.47
N GLY A 155 -7.88 23.81 14.11
CA GLY A 155 -7.85 23.90 15.58
C GLY A 155 -9.10 24.67 16.10
N PRO A 156 -9.72 24.25 17.22
CA PRO A 156 -10.86 24.95 17.78
C PRO A 156 -10.48 26.40 18.14
N GLU A 157 -11.27 27.36 17.65
CA GLU A 157 -11.14 28.76 18.04
C GLU A 157 -11.14 28.85 19.57
N PRO A 158 -10.10 29.40 20.23
CA PRO A 158 -10.10 29.52 21.68
C PRO A 158 -11.23 30.48 22.05
N SER A 159 -12.28 29.93 22.67
CA SER A 159 -13.38 30.72 23.23
C SER A 159 -12.81 31.65 24.28
N ARG A 160 -12.55 32.90 23.89
CA ARG A 160 -12.25 34.00 24.81
C ARG A 160 -13.52 34.27 25.62
N SER A 161 -13.55 33.78 26.86
CA SER A 161 -14.39 34.33 27.92
C SER A 161 -13.66 35.49 28.61
#